data_AF-A0A2E9GJR4-F1
#
_entry.id   AF-A0A2E9GJR4-F1
#
_cell.length_a   1.000
_cell.length_b   1.000
_cell.length_c   1.000
_cell.angle_alpha   90.00
_cell.angle_beta   90.00
_cell.angle_gamma   90.00
#
_symmetry.space_group_name_H-M   'P 1'
#
loop_
_entity.id
_entity.type
_entity.pdbx_description
1 polymer ?
#
loop_
_entity_poly.entity_id
_entity_poly.type
_entity_poly.pdbx_seq_one_letter_code
_entity_poly.pdbx_strand_id
1 'polypeptide(L)'
;GIYKKMDYELRFYSNHQDALNQGTVDAEIVTGKDSIVTGDVPWEDGEKDRRRCSRPPGQPHSGCNYTSKYGDFVIFENVIVMCEGKDILESRNTCSNLLTLFTNTINK
;
A
#
# COMPACT_ATOMS: atom_id res chain seq x y z
N GLY A 1 -9.81 24.24 4.19
CA GLY A 1 -9.14 23.17 4.96
C GLY A 1 -8.44 22.26 3.99
N ILE A 2 -7.21 21.82 4.27
CA ILE A 2 -6.45 20.96 3.36
C ILE A 2 -7.14 19.59 3.33
N TYR A 3 -7.67 19.20 2.17
CA TYR A 3 -8.16 17.83 1.95
C TYR A 3 -6.94 16.90 1.92
N LYS A 4 -6.76 16.08 2.96
CA LYS A 4 -5.68 15.09 3.00
C LYS A 4 -6.10 13.88 2.15
N LYS A 5 -5.72 13.90 0.88
CA LYS A 5 -5.84 12.75 -0.02
C LYS A 5 -4.86 11.67 0.45
N MET A 6 -5.33 10.43 0.55
CA MET A 6 -4.50 9.24 0.78
C MET A 6 -4.66 8.31 -0.42
N ASP A 7 -3.58 7.67 -0.84
CA ASP A 7 -3.63 6.64 -1.87
C ASP A 7 -3.81 5.24 -1.25
N TYR A 8 -4.51 4.36 -1.98
CA TYR A 8 -4.77 2.98 -1.60
C TYR A 8 -4.60 2.08 -2.82
N GLU A 9 -4.20 0.84 -2.60
CA GLU A 9 -4.23 -0.21 -3.62
C GLU A 9 -4.95 -1.43 -3.07
N LEU A 10 -5.98 -1.87 -3.78
CA LEU A 10 -6.81 -3.02 -3.40
C LEU A 10 -6.59 -4.14 -4.41
N ARG A 11 -6.22 -5.31 -3.92
CA ARG A 11 -6.03 -6.52 -4.74
C ARG A 11 -7.02 -7.58 -4.30
N PHE A 12 -7.89 -7.98 -5.23
CA PHE A 12 -8.95 -8.95 -4.99
C PHE A 12 -8.47 -10.34 -5.40
N TYR A 13 -8.61 -11.30 -4.51
CA TYR A 13 -8.30 -12.70 -4.72
C TYR A 13 -9.59 -13.50 -4.87
N SER A 14 -9.51 -14.71 -5.43
CA SER A 14 -10.70 -15.53 -5.67
C SER A 14 -11.43 -15.89 -4.37
N ASN A 15 -10.68 -16.06 -3.27
CA ASN A 15 -11.21 -16.36 -1.95
C ASN A 15 -10.27 -15.86 -0.84
N HIS A 16 -10.71 -15.96 0.42
CA HIS A 16 -9.93 -15.53 1.59
C HIS A 16 -8.60 -16.30 1.75
N GLN A 17 -8.58 -17.61 1.45
CA GLN A 17 -7.39 -18.44 1.58
C GLN A 17 -6.30 -18.02 0.57
N ASP A 18 -6.68 -17.65 -0.64
CA ASP A 18 -5.76 -17.13 -1.66
C ASP A 18 -5.15 -15.79 -1.22
N ALA A 19 -5.95 -14.92 -0.60
CA ALA A 19 -5.48 -13.65 -0.03
C ALA A 19 -4.50 -13.90 1.13
N LEU A 20 -4.83 -14.81 2.05
CA LEU A 20 -3.94 -15.19 3.16
C LEU A 20 -2.62 -15.80 2.68
N ASN A 21 -2.65 -16.55 1.59
CA ASN A 21 -1.47 -17.24 1.06
C ASN A 21 -0.71 -16.34 0.09
N GLN A 22 -1.04 -16.42 -1.20
CA GLN A 22 -0.33 -15.71 -2.26
C GLN A 22 -0.38 -14.20 -2.04
N GLY A 23 -1.54 -13.68 -1.64
CA GLY A 23 -1.72 -12.26 -1.48
C GLY A 23 -0.86 -11.64 -0.39
N THR A 24 -0.71 -12.31 0.75
CA THR A 24 0.19 -11.88 1.82
C THR A 24 1.64 -11.86 1.34
N VAL A 25 2.10 -12.94 0.69
CA VAL A 25 3.49 -13.03 0.20
C VAL A 25 3.81 -11.89 -0.77
N ASP A 26 2.92 -11.63 -1.72
CA ASP A 26 3.14 -10.58 -2.71
C ASP A 26 3.07 -9.18 -2.06
N ALA A 27 2.17 -8.97 -1.10
CA ALA A 27 2.01 -7.70 -0.41
C ALA A 27 3.23 -7.38 0.49
N GLU A 28 3.79 -8.38 1.16
CA GLU A 28 5.02 -8.25 1.95
C GLU A 28 6.21 -7.78 1.09
N ILE A 29 6.28 -8.22 -0.17
CA ILE A 29 7.36 -7.80 -1.09
C ILE A 29 7.28 -6.30 -1.41
N VAL A 30 6.08 -5.74 -1.56
CA VAL A 30 5.89 -4.36 -2.07
C VAL A 30 5.53 -3.33 -1.00
N THR A 31 5.45 -3.73 0.27
CA THR A 31 5.12 -2.85 1.40
C THR A 31 6.25 -2.73 2.41
N GLY A 32 6.21 -1.67 3.21
CA GLY A 32 7.20 -1.44 4.25
C GLY A 32 8.55 -0.93 3.74
N LYS A 33 9.52 -0.89 4.67
CA LYS A 33 10.80 -0.20 4.46
C LYS A 33 11.72 -0.91 3.47
N ASP A 34 11.71 -2.24 3.48
CA ASP A 34 12.58 -3.09 2.68
C ASP A 34 11.89 -3.59 1.40
N SER A 35 10.83 -2.88 1.00
CA SER A 35 10.01 -3.20 -0.18
C SER A 35 10.78 -3.11 -1.49
N ILE A 36 10.43 -4.01 -2.40
CA ILE A 36 10.82 -3.93 -3.80
C ILE A 36 9.72 -3.18 -4.54
N VAL A 37 10.07 -2.01 -5.09
CA VAL A 37 9.11 -1.16 -5.82
C VAL A 37 9.52 -0.88 -7.26
N THR A 38 10.66 -1.43 -7.70
CA THR A 38 11.17 -1.33 -9.07
C THR A 38 11.74 -2.68 -9.49
N GLY A 39 11.42 -3.14 -10.70
CA GLY A 39 12.02 -4.35 -11.26
C GLY A 39 11.16 -5.57 -10.98
N ASP A 40 11.70 -6.54 -10.23
CA ASP A 40 11.04 -7.82 -9.95
C ASP A 40 9.97 -7.67 -8.86
N VAL A 41 8.79 -7.19 -9.28
CA VAL A 41 7.62 -7.02 -8.43
C VAL A 41 6.56 -8.08 -8.78
N PRO A 42 5.71 -8.50 -7.81
CA PRO A 42 4.67 -9.50 -8.06
C PRO A 42 3.66 -9.11 -9.14
N TRP A 43 3.45 -7.80 -9.31
CA TRP A 43 2.51 -7.25 -10.29
C TRP A 43 3.13 -6.05 -11.01
N GLU A 44 2.99 -6.00 -12.33
CA GLU A 44 3.39 -4.83 -13.11
C GLU A 44 2.36 -3.70 -13.00
N ASP A 45 1.07 -4.04 -12.93
CA ASP A 45 -0.02 -3.07 -12.78
C ASP A 45 0.19 -2.24 -11.51
N GLY A 46 0.16 -0.91 -11.62
CA GLY A 46 0.36 0.00 -10.49
C GLY A 46 1.81 0.07 -9.96
N GLU A 47 2.80 -0.55 -10.61
CA GLU A 47 4.19 -0.59 -10.12
C GLU A 47 4.74 0.83 -9.90
N LYS A 48 4.45 1.74 -10.82
CA LYS A 48 4.87 3.15 -10.71
C LYS A 48 4.09 3.90 -9.63
N ASP A 49 2.84 3.54 -9.39
CA ASP A 49 1.95 4.21 -8.42
C ASP A 49 2.27 3.81 -6.97
N ARG A 50 2.83 2.61 -6.77
CA ARG A 50 3.34 2.12 -5.48
C ARG A 50 4.55 2.88 -4.96
N ARG A 51 5.21 3.67 -5.80
CA ARG A 51 6.47 4.33 -5.46
C ARG A 51 6.24 5.70 -4.82
N ARG A 52 6.99 5.98 -3.76
CA ARG A 52 7.24 7.33 -3.27
C ARG A 52 8.64 7.75 -3.69
N CYS A 53 8.75 8.93 -4.29
CA CYS A 53 10.03 9.55 -4.59
C CYS A 53 10.51 10.40 -3.42
N SER A 54 11.53 9.94 -2.70
CA SER A 54 12.18 10.72 -1.65
C SER A 54 13.50 11.30 -2.18
N ARG A 55 13.70 12.61 -1.98
CA ARG A 55 14.92 13.31 -2.38
C ARG A 55 15.83 13.49 -1.16
N PRO A 56 17.08 12.98 -1.18
CA PRO A 56 18.07 13.33 -0.18
C PRO A 56 18.32 14.84 -0.20
N PRO A 57 18.47 15.51 0.96
CA PRO A 57 18.85 16.91 1.01
C PRO A 57 20.20 17.13 0.29
N GLY A 58 20.28 18.14 -0.58
CA GLY A 58 21.55 18.59 -1.18
C GLY A 58 21.99 17.91 -2.49
N GLN A 59 21.18 17.03 -3.10
CA GLN A 59 21.52 16.46 -4.43
C GLN A 59 20.77 17.16 -5.59
N PRO A 60 21.47 17.56 -6.68
CA PRO A 60 20.86 18.22 -7.83
C PRO A 60 20.06 17.24 -8.72
N HIS A 61 18.78 17.61 -8.91
CA HIS A 61 17.78 17.32 -9.97
C HIS A 61 17.62 15.93 -10.62
N SER A 62 18.50 14.95 -10.47
CA SER A 62 18.47 13.70 -11.27
C SER A 62 18.28 12.39 -10.48
N GLY A 63 18.48 12.39 -9.16
CA GLY A 63 18.34 11.18 -8.33
C GLY A 63 17.05 11.15 -7.51
N CYS A 64 16.24 10.11 -7.68
CA CYS A 64 15.12 9.81 -6.80
C CYS A 64 15.39 8.50 -6.07
N ASN A 65 15.27 8.49 -4.74
CA ASN A 65 15.21 7.21 -4.02
C ASN A 65 13.76 6.74 -3.99
N TYR A 66 13.48 5.61 -4.65
CA TYR A 66 12.16 5.02 -4.67
C TYR A 66 11.98 4.09 -3.48
N THR A 67 10.97 4.38 -2.67
CA THR A 67 10.51 3.51 -1.58
C THR A 67 9.04 3.19 -1.80
N SER A 68 8.50 2.18 -1.11
CA SER A 68 7.04 2.01 -1.11
C SER A 68 6.34 3.24 -0.52
N LYS A 69 5.22 3.57 -1.15
CA LYS A 69 4.21 4.50 -0.64
C LYS A 69 3.40 3.86 0.48
N TYR A 70 3.35 2.52 0.51
CA TYR A 70 2.55 1.72 1.41
C TYR A 70 3.41 1.14 2.53
N GLY A 71 3.22 1.65 3.75
CA GLY A 71 4.03 1.24 4.91
C GLY A 71 3.68 -0.14 5.45
N ASP A 72 2.48 -0.63 5.14
CA ASP A 72 1.96 -1.96 5.49
C ASP A 72 0.65 -2.23 4.70
N PHE A 73 0.06 -3.39 4.88
CA PHE A 73 -1.24 -3.78 4.36
C PHE A 73 -2.13 -4.44 5.43
N VAL A 74 -3.41 -4.59 5.12
CA VAL A 74 -4.35 -5.41 5.88
C VAL A 74 -5.10 -6.36 4.94
N ILE A 75 -5.61 -7.44 5.50
CA ILE A 75 -6.43 -8.42 4.78
C ILE A 75 -7.88 -8.21 5.20
N PHE A 76 -8.75 -7.91 4.25
CA PHE A 76 -10.18 -7.72 4.46
C PHE A 76 -10.95 -8.67 3.55
N GLU A 77 -11.51 -9.74 4.13
CA GLU A 77 -12.08 -10.86 3.37
C GLU A 77 -11.07 -11.40 2.35
N ASN A 78 -11.44 -11.48 1.07
CA ASN A 78 -10.57 -11.91 -0.03
C ASN A 78 -9.74 -10.76 -0.64
N VAL A 79 -9.53 -9.66 0.08
CA VAL A 79 -8.88 -8.45 -0.45
C VAL A 79 -7.64 -8.10 0.37
N ILE A 80 -6.51 -7.89 -0.31
CA ILE A 80 -5.35 -7.21 0.26
C ILE A 80 -5.55 -5.71 0.07
N VAL A 81 -5.49 -4.96 1.16
CA VAL A 81 -5.62 -3.50 1.16
C VAL A 81 -4.31 -2.89 1.61
N MET A 82 -3.57 -2.31 0.66
CA MET A 82 -2.35 -1.54 0.90
C MET A 82 -2.72 -0.06 1.04
N CYS A 83 -2.23 0.59 2.10
CA CYS A 83 -2.62 1.96 2.43
C CYS A 83 -1.41 2.87 2.56
N GLU A 84 -1.55 4.13 2.10
CA GLU A 84 -0.46 5.08 2.19
C GLU A 84 -0.04 5.31 3.65
N GLY A 85 1.27 5.25 3.90
CA GLY A 85 1.86 5.51 5.21
C GLY A 85 3.38 5.45 5.16
N LYS A 86 4.06 6.27 5.96
CA LYS A 86 5.53 6.24 6.07
C LYS A 86 6.05 5.01 6.81
N ASP A 87 5.21 4.44 7.66
CA ASP A 87 5.50 3.28 8.47
C ASP A 87 4.22 2.44 8.66
N ILE A 88 4.39 1.33 9.37
CA ILE A 88 3.32 0.37 9.66
C ILE A 88 2.15 1.05 10.38
N LEU A 89 2.43 1.91 11.34
CA LEU A 89 1.39 2.54 12.17
C LEU A 89 0.57 3.54 11.35
N GLU A 90 1.22 4.41 10.57
CA GLU A 90 0.52 5.36 9.70
C GLU A 90 -0.29 4.63 8.61
N SER A 91 0.27 3.58 8.01
CA SER A 91 -0.44 2.79 6.99
C SER A 91 -1.68 2.10 7.58
N ARG A 92 -1.54 1.40 8.71
CA ARG A 92 -2.67 0.69 9.36
C ARG A 92 -3.77 1.63 9.81
N ASN A 93 -3.42 2.81 10.32
CA ASN A 93 -4.41 3.84 10.66
C ASN A 93 -5.18 4.29 9.41
N THR A 94 -4.49 4.45 8.28
CA THR A 94 -5.09 4.81 7.00
C THR A 94 -6.02 3.71 6.50
N CYS A 95 -5.63 2.43 6.59
CA CYS A 95 -6.51 1.31 6.30
C CYS A 95 -7.74 1.27 7.21
N SER A 96 -7.55 1.43 8.52
CA SER A 96 -8.65 1.41 9.49
C SER A 96 -9.70 2.47 9.18
N ASN A 97 -9.26 3.68 8.81
CA ASN A 97 -10.16 4.76 8.41
C ASN A 97 -10.97 4.39 7.15
N LEU A 98 -10.32 3.79 6.14
CA LEU A 98 -11.01 3.34 4.93
C LEU A 98 -12.02 2.23 5.24
N LEU A 99 -11.62 1.19 5.97
CA LEU A 99 -12.48 0.05 6.29
C LEU A 99 -13.70 0.46 7.14
N THR A 100 -13.53 1.44 8.02
CA THR A 100 -14.64 2.02 8.81
C THR A 100 -15.71 2.63 7.91
N LEU A 101 -15.35 3.18 6.74
CA LEU A 101 -16.34 3.70 5.79
C LEU A 101 -17.14 2.56 5.15
N PHE A 102 -16.51 1.43 4.83
CA PHE A 102 -17.21 0.27 4.27
C PHE A 102 -18.16 -0.36 5.27
N THR A 103 -17.71 -0.60 6.51
CA THR A 103 -18.54 -1.24 7.53
C THR A 103 -19.71 -0.36 7.96
N ASN A 104 -19.53 0.95 8.06
CA ASN A 104 -20.63 1.87 8.36
C ASN A 104 -21.65 2.00 7.22
N THR A 105 -21.26 1.70 5.98
CA THR A 105 -22.17 1.71 4.83
C THR A 105 -23.03 0.45 4.79
N ILE A 106 -22.53 -0.69 5.28
CA ILE A 106 -23.28 -1.95 5.36
C ILE A 106 -24.34 -1.91 6.47
N ASN A 107 -24.10 -1.13 7.53
CA ASN A 107 -25.00 -1.00 8.68
C ASN A 107 -26.08 0.11 8.52
N LYS A 108 -26.24 0.67 7.32
CA LYS A 108 -27.31 1.60 6.96
C LYS A 108 -28.28 0.96 5.99
#